data_AF-A0A925CX09-F1
#
_entry.id   AF-A0A925CX09-F1
#
_cell.length_a   1.000
_cell.length_b   1.000
_cell.length_c   1.000
_cell.angle_alpha   90.00
_cell.angle_beta   90.00
_cell.angle_gamma   90.00
#
_symmetry.space_group_name_H-M   'P 1'
#
loop_
_entity.id
_entity.type
_entity.pdbx_description
1 polymer ?
#
loop_
_entity_poly.entity_id
_entity_poly.type
_entity_poly.pdbx_seq_one_letter_code
_entity_poly.pdbx_strand_id
1 'polypeptide(L)'
;MRRKQTILTVVLVVIITIIFVLFREDTKQPVPTPELSTIYSSPDRDLILYGRALISTTSFYLGPNGTVAKTTNGMNCQNCHLDAGTRPFGNNYSAVKSMYPLFRARSGGIETI
;
A
#
# COMPACT_ATOMS: atom_id res chain seq x y z
N MET A 1 42.08 25.57 29.47
CA MET A 1 41.79 25.03 28.11
C MET A 1 40.74 23.91 28.13
N ARG A 2 40.84 22.90 29.01
CA ARG A 2 39.89 21.77 29.07
C ARG A 2 38.42 22.16 29.34
N ARG A 3 38.14 23.09 30.26
CA ARG A 3 36.76 23.52 30.60
C ARG A 3 36.00 24.19 29.44
N LYS A 4 36.68 24.99 28.60
CA LYS A 4 36.08 25.60 27.41
C LYS A 4 35.78 24.55 26.33
N GLN A 5 36.66 23.56 26.17
CA GLN A 5 36.44 22.45 25.26
C GLN A 5 35.24 21.59 25.68
N THR A 6 35.11 21.29 26.98
CA THR A 6 33.97 20.53 27.52
C THR A 6 32.64 21.25 27.32
N ILE A 7 32.60 22.57 27.50
CA ILE A 7 31.37 23.35 27.28
C ILE A 7 30.99 23.35 25.80
N LEU A 8 31.96 23.54 24.90
CA LEU A 8 31.71 23.55 23.46
C LEU A 8 31.19 22.19 22.96
N THR A 9 31.76 21.09 23.45
CA THR A 9 31.29 19.74 23.07
C THR A 9 29.88 19.46 23.58
N VAL A 10 29.53 19.90 24.79
CA VAL A 10 28.17 19.72 25.32
C VAL A 10 27.16 20.52 24.50
N VAL A 11 27.46 21.78 24.18
CA VAL A 11 26.57 22.62 23.36
C VAL A 11 26.38 22.03 21.97
N LEU A 12 27.46 21.55 21.33
CA LEU A 12 27.38 20.91 20.02
C LEU A 12 26.51 19.65 20.04
N VAL A 13 26.68 18.78 21.03
CA VAL A 13 25.88 17.55 21.17
C VAL A 13 24.42 17.89 21.40
N VAL A 14 24.11 18.87 22.25
CA VAL A 14 22.73 19.31 22.49
C VAL A 14 22.10 19.84 21.20
N ILE A 15 22.80 20.71 20.46
CA ILE A 15 22.32 21.23 19.17
C ILE A 15 22.09 20.08 18.17
N ILE A 16 23.02 19.13 18.05
CA ILE A 16 22.87 17.98 17.14
C ILE A 16 21.67 17.11 17.53
N THR A 17 21.47 16.85 18.83
CA THR A 17 20.31 16.07 19.29
C THR A 17 18.99 16.80 19.07
N ILE A 18 18.94 18.12 19.27
CA ILE A 18 17.77 18.94 18.98
C ILE A 18 17.48 18.93 17.48
N ILE A 19 18.50 19.12 16.64
CA ILE A 19 18.36 19.03 15.17
C ILE A 19 17.85 17.63 14.79
N PHE A 20 18.41 16.55 15.33
CA PHE A 20 17.94 15.19 15.04
C PHE A 20 16.49 14.97 15.46
N VAL A 21 16.05 15.51 16.60
CA VAL A 21 14.65 15.43 17.05
C VAL A 21 13.73 16.29 16.19
N LEU A 22 14.15 17.50 15.83
CA LEU A 22 13.36 18.43 15.01
C LEU A 22 13.27 18.01 13.54
N PHE A 23 14.29 17.32 13.02
CA PHE A 23 14.37 16.81 11.65
C PHE A 23 14.16 15.29 11.57
N ARG A 24 13.56 14.68 12.59
CA ARG A 24 13.12 13.30 12.50
C ARG A 24 11.95 13.24 11.52
N GLU A 25 12.19 12.73 10.31
CA GLU A 25 11.10 12.37 9.42
C GLU A 25 10.32 11.20 10.04
N ASP A 26 9.07 11.45 10.43
CA ASP A 26 8.14 10.40 10.81
C ASP A 26 7.78 9.58 9.56
N THR A 27 8.62 8.60 9.24
CA THR A 27 8.29 7.58 8.26
C THR A 27 7.14 6.76 8.82
N LYS A 28 5.89 7.14 8.47
CA LYS A 28 4.73 6.30 8.73
C LYS A 28 4.99 4.94 8.10
N GLN A 29 5.20 3.94 8.93
CA GLN A 29 5.39 2.58 8.46
C GLN A 29 4.11 2.14 7.73
N PRO A 30 4.22 1.50 6.56
CA PRO A 30 3.06 1.03 5.84
C PRO A 30 2.30 -0.01 6.67
N VAL A 31 0.97 -0.01 6.54
CA VAL A 31 0.12 -1.04 7.16
C VAL A 31 0.60 -2.41 6.65
N PRO A 32 0.99 -3.34 7.54
CA PRO A 32 1.45 -4.66 7.12
C PRO A 32 0.32 -5.45 6.46
N THR A 33 0.68 -6.22 5.44
CA THR A 33 -0.25 -7.14 4.77
C THR A 33 -0.73 -8.21 5.74
N PRO A 34 -2.04 -8.48 5.84
CA PRO A 34 -2.54 -9.60 6.63
C PRO A 34 -2.00 -10.94 6.11
N GLU A 35 -1.62 -11.83 7.02
CA GLU A 35 -1.17 -13.18 6.68
C GLU A 35 -2.29 -13.98 6.02
N LEU A 36 -2.00 -14.72 4.94
CA LEU A 36 -3.00 -15.51 4.24
C LEU A 36 -3.68 -16.56 5.15
N SER A 37 -2.97 -17.04 6.16
CA SER A 37 -3.49 -18.01 7.13
C SER A 37 -4.69 -17.49 7.91
N THR A 38 -4.80 -16.17 8.12
CA THR A 38 -5.94 -15.57 8.85
C THR A 38 -7.22 -15.61 8.03
N ILE A 39 -7.16 -15.84 6.72
CA ILE A 39 -8.35 -15.93 5.85
C ILE A 39 -9.08 -17.26 6.06
N TYR A 40 -8.39 -18.33 6.46
CA TYR A 40 -9.00 -19.66 6.58
C TYR A 40 -10.11 -19.75 7.64
N SER A 41 -10.08 -18.87 8.64
CA SER A 41 -11.11 -18.77 9.68
C SER A 41 -12.24 -17.80 9.34
N SER A 42 -12.14 -17.06 8.23
CA SER A 42 -13.17 -16.10 7.83
C SER A 42 -14.39 -16.80 7.24
N PRO A 43 -15.64 -16.38 7.57
CA PRO A 43 -16.83 -16.84 6.86
C PRO A 43 -16.80 -16.46 5.37
N ASP A 44 -16.08 -15.39 5.01
CA ASP A 44 -15.95 -14.89 3.64
C ASP A 44 -14.73 -15.47 2.90
N ARG A 45 -14.10 -16.51 3.44
CA ARG A 45 -12.87 -17.12 2.91
C ARG A 45 -12.92 -17.31 1.40
N ASP A 46 -13.97 -17.95 0.90
CA ASP A 46 -14.06 -18.33 -0.51
C ASP A 46 -14.20 -17.09 -1.41
N LEU A 47 -14.93 -16.07 -0.97
CA LEU A 47 -15.04 -14.79 -1.68
C LEU A 47 -13.71 -14.03 -1.69
N ILE A 48 -12.99 -14.02 -0.57
CA ILE A 48 -11.67 -13.37 -0.48
C ILE A 48 -10.66 -14.05 -1.40
N LEU A 49 -10.61 -15.39 -1.39
CA LEU A 49 -9.71 -16.16 -2.25
C LEU A 49 -10.07 -15.98 -3.73
N TYR A 50 -11.36 -15.98 -4.06
CA TYR A 50 -11.82 -15.72 -5.41
C TYR A 50 -11.44 -14.31 -5.88
N GLY A 51 -11.67 -13.27 -5.07
CA GLY A 51 -11.26 -11.90 -5.38
C GLY A 51 -9.75 -11.78 -5.59
N ARG A 52 -8.95 -12.45 -4.75
CA ARG A 52 -7.49 -12.51 -4.92
C ARG A 52 -7.10 -13.14 -6.26
N ALA A 53 -7.75 -14.26 -6.64
CA ALA A 53 -7.49 -14.94 -7.91
C ALA A 53 -7.85 -14.06 -9.12
N LEU A 54 -8.96 -13.32 -9.05
CA LEU A 54 -9.35 -12.37 -10.09
C LEU A 54 -8.31 -11.27 -10.29
N ILE A 55 -7.70 -10.76 -9.21
CA ILE A 55 -6.64 -9.73 -9.30
C ILE A 55 -5.33 -10.31 -9.84
N SER A 56 -4.92 -11.50 -9.38
CA SER A 56 -3.64 -12.10 -9.78
C SER A 56 -3.65 -12.66 -11.20
N THR A 57 -4.81 -13.14 -11.67
CA THR A 57 -4.94 -13.87 -12.93
C THR A 57 -6.13 -13.39 -13.76
N THR A 58 -6.38 -12.08 -13.79
CA THR A 58 -7.50 -11.45 -14.49
C THR A 58 -7.65 -11.93 -15.94
N SER A 59 -6.55 -12.02 -16.69
CA SER A 59 -6.58 -12.38 -18.12
C SER A 59 -7.02 -13.82 -18.38
N PHE A 60 -6.81 -14.73 -17.42
CA PHE A 60 -7.31 -16.11 -17.48
C PHE A 60 -8.85 -16.14 -17.45
N TYR A 61 -9.49 -15.21 -16.74
CA TYR A 61 -10.94 -15.14 -16.66
C TYR A 61 -11.54 -14.23 -17.74
N LEU A 62 -10.93 -13.08 -17.99
CA LEU A 62 -11.54 -11.97 -18.73
C LEU A 62 -10.76 -11.50 -19.98
N GLY A 63 -9.56 -12.05 -20.21
CA GLY A 63 -8.69 -11.67 -21.33
C GLY A 63 -9.12 -12.26 -22.67
N PRO A 64 -8.31 -12.10 -23.74
CA PRO A 64 -8.66 -12.57 -25.09
C PRO A 64 -8.96 -14.08 -25.17
N ASN A 65 -8.32 -14.88 -24.30
CA ASN A 65 -8.53 -16.31 -24.14
C ASN A 65 -9.23 -16.65 -22.81
N GLY A 66 -9.99 -15.70 -22.26
CA GLY A 66 -10.62 -15.82 -20.95
C GLY A 66 -11.67 -16.92 -20.88
N THR A 67 -11.76 -17.56 -19.72
CA THR A 67 -12.69 -18.65 -19.43
C THR A 67 -14.11 -18.18 -19.11
N VAL A 68 -14.27 -16.94 -18.65
CA VAL A 68 -15.58 -16.35 -18.28
C VAL A 68 -16.06 -15.40 -19.37
N ALA A 69 -15.20 -14.47 -19.81
CA ALA A 69 -15.52 -13.50 -20.85
C ALA A 69 -14.24 -13.07 -21.59
N LYS A 70 -14.42 -12.41 -22.74
CA LYS A 70 -13.33 -11.88 -23.56
C LYS A 70 -13.47 -10.36 -23.71
N THR A 71 -13.39 -9.66 -22.59
CA THR A 71 -13.74 -8.23 -22.50
C THR A 71 -12.57 -7.33 -22.11
N THR A 72 -11.42 -7.91 -21.75
CA THR A 72 -10.21 -7.17 -21.40
C THR A 72 -9.06 -7.49 -22.35
N ASN A 73 -7.96 -6.76 -22.17
CA ASN A 73 -6.69 -7.12 -22.80
C ASN A 73 -6.01 -8.31 -22.07
N GLY A 74 -4.80 -8.67 -22.48
CA GLY A 74 -4.04 -9.80 -21.92
C GLY A 74 -3.33 -9.53 -20.58
N MET A 75 -3.57 -8.38 -19.94
CA MET A 75 -2.93 -8.04 -18.66
C MET A 75 -3.73 -8.54 -17.45
N ASN A 76 -3.02 -8.79 -16.36
CA ASN A 76 -3.56 -9.01 -15.03
C ASN A 76 -3.49 -7.71 -14.22
N CYS A 77 -4.44 -7.47 -13.32
CA CYS A 77 -4.36 -6.33 -12.39
C CYS A 77 -3.02 -6.33 -11.62
N GLN A 78 -2.55 -7.53 -11.25
CA GLN A 78 -1.27 -7.71 -10.56
C GLN A 78 -0.03 -7.27 -11.36
N ASN A 79 -0.11 -7.11 -12.68
CA ASN A 79 1.02 -6.57 -13.44
C ASN A 79 1.45 -5.19 -12.93
N CYS A 80 0.54 -4.42 -12.32
CA CYS A 80 0.85 -3.13 -11.68
C CYS A 80 0.53 -3.08 -10.18
N HIS A 81 -0.45 -3.87 -9.71
CA HIS A 81 -0.86 -3.95 -8.31
C HIS A 81 -0.23 -5.17 -7.63
N LEU A 82 1.00 -5.02 -7.16
CA LEU A 82 1.87 -6.13 -6.79
C LEU A 82 1.30 -6.98 -5.63
N ASP A 83 1.60 -8.28 -5.63
CA ASP A 83 1.07 -9.28 -4.68
C ASP A 83 -0.47 -9.33 -4.59
N ALA A 84 -1.14 -9.21 -5.74
CA ALA A 84 -2.59 -9.08 -5.84
C ALA A 84 -3.12 -7.85 -5.09
N GLY A 85 -2.37 -6.75 -5.18
CA GLY A 85 -2.72 -5.46 -4.58
C GLY A 85 -2.45 -5.36 -3.09
N THR A 86 -1.60 -6.22 -2.51
CA THR A 86 -1.28 -6.16 -1.07
C THR A 86 0.08 -5.53 -0.77
N ARG A 87 1.00 -5.42 -1.74
CA ARG A 87 2.36 -4.94 -1.48
C ARG A 87 2.39 -3.43 -1.15
N PRO A 88 2.89 -3.02 0.04
CA PRO A 88 3.15 -1.61 0.32
C PRO A 88 4.01 -0.95 -0.76
N PHE A 89 3.68 0.29 -1.13
CA PHE A 89 4.32 1.02 -2.23
C PHE A 89 4.24 0.38 -3.63
N GLY A 90 3.53 -0.75 -3.77
CA GLY A 90 3.27 -1.44 -5.04
C GLY A 90 1.84 -1.22 -5.56
N ASN A 91 1.34 0.02 -5.49
CA ASN A 91 -0.05 0.38 -5.81
C ASN A 91 -1.08 -0.51 -5.09
N ASN A 92 -0.95 -0.72 -3.78
CA ASN A 92 -1.86 -1.60 -3.05
C ASN A 92 -3.29 -1.03 -2.91
N TYR A 93 -4.24 -1.91 -2.60
CA TYR A 93 -5.64 -1.58 -2.40
C TYR A 93 -6.03 -1.30 -0.94
N SER A 94 -5.06 -1.27 0.00
CA SER A 94 -5.34 -1.24 1.45
C SER A 94 -6.21 -0.06 1.90
N ALA A 95 -6.11 1.09 1.23
CA ALA A 95 -6.87 2.30 1.55
C ALA A 95 -8.09 2.53 0.65
N VAL A 96 -8.32 1.71 -0.39
CA VAL A 96 -9.37 1.98 -1.39
C VAL A 96 -10.75 2.07 -0.72
N LYS A 97 -11.05 1.14 0.20
CA LYS A 97 -12.36 1.11 0.85
C LYS A 97 -12.67 2.35 1.69
N SER A 98 -11.66 2.94 2.34
CA SER A 98 -11.83 4.14 3.17
C SER A 98 -11.78 5.44 2.38
N MET A 99 -11.22 5.41 1.17
CA MET A 99 -11.04 6.61 0.33
C MET A 99 -12.22 6.87 -0.61
N TYR A 100 -13.07 5.88 -0.87
CA TYR A 100 -14.24 6.00 -1.75
C TYR A 100 -15.55 6.01 -0.94
N PRO A 101 -16.61 6.69 -1.40
CA PRO A 101 -16.70 7.40 -2.68
C PRO A 101 -15.86 8.68 -2.73
N LEU A 102 -15.33 9.02 -3.91
CA LEU A 102 -14.39 10.14 -4.08
C LEU A 102 -14.70 10.91 -5.37
N PHE A 103 -14.69 12.25 -5.27
CA PHE A 103 -14.77 13.10 -6.46
C PHE A 103 -13.48 12.98 -7.29
N ARG A 104 -13.60 12.69 -8.59
CA ARG A 104 -12.48 12.63 -9.54
C ARG A 104 -12.64 13.69 -10.61
N ALA A 105 -11.67 14.60 -10.70
CA ALA A 105 -11.68 15.66 -11.71
C ALA A 105 -11.70 15.11 -13.15
N ARG A 106 -11.09 13.94 -13.40
CA ARG A 106 -11.07 13.31 -14.73
C ARG A 106 -12.47 12.93 -15.23
N SER A 107 -13.31 12.37 -14.38
CA SER A 107 -14.69 11.99 -14.71
C SER A 107 -15.69 13.12 -14.42
N GLY A 108 -15.27 14.16 -13.71
CA GLY A 108 -16.12 15.29 -13.35
C GLY A 108 -17.21 14.93 -12.34
N GLY A 109 -17.03 13.84 -11.59
CA GLY A 109 -18.08 13.29 -10.73
C GLY A 109 -17.55 12.51 -9.53
N ILE A 110 -18.49 12.07 -8.69
CA ILE A 110 -18.22 11.17 -7.56
C ILE A 110 -18.19 9.74 -8.07
N GLU A 111 -17.08 9.03 -7.83
CA GLU A 111 -16.92 7.62 -8.17
C GLU A 111 -17.09 6.73 -6.95
N THR A 112 -17.62 5.52 -7.16
CA THR A 112 -17.62 4.42 -6.18
C THR A 112 -16.40 3.52 -6.40
N ILE A 113 -16.28 2.49 -5.55
CA ILE A 113 -15.40 1.34 -5.79
C ILE A 113 -16.01 0.50 -6.92
#